data_AF-A0A9E0XTF1-F1
#
_entry.id   AF-A0A9E0XTF1-F1
#
_cell.length_a   1.000
_cell.length_b   1.000
_cell.length_c   1.000
_cell.angle_alpha   90.00
_cell.angle_beta   90.00
_cell.angle_gamma   90.00
#
_symmetry.space_group_name_H-M   'P 1'
#
loop_
_entity.id
_entity.type
_entity.pdbx_description
1 polymer ?
#
loop_
_entity_poly.entity_id
_entity_poly.type
_entity_poly.pdbx_seq_one_letter_code
_entity_poly.pdbx_strand_id
1 'polypeptide(L)'
;MASIEIAKSVRRPLTLKIFGIAVILQVLMICVTVVSSFSLGEVEQQVSNLSRYYIEIEQKTSEVHVHGLTERILLERMILDRPKLSFADAQKLATEERSKIASCGSDEMRKANAEIRKIHTARPDRYLARYELIRLCAAEKLGRVEQLVGEALALEESNNDVGKVKLLAGLLQEIKYIGAARLKQHAAFEQYIKELKSDKPASVDVVRDKFEENRLEVSRKVSGVTRMINEGTRTSIKSAFALVQRAQWFGWGITLTACVVGLLLAAYISRNLVRPVRDLLTGTTQVEKGNLDVRINVTTSDEIQQLGDHFNHMVGELRQKAAIKEMFGKYVDPQVVEGLLARNSVSDSGERRVMTVFFSDIEGFTSFSENMTPAALVRVLNQYLSSVTEPIRASQGIIDKYVGDAVMAFWGPPFVHEGNQAVLACNAALEQQARVALLQEKLPDILGFKIGIPVIHVRMGLTTGDATVGSIGPDDARSYTVIGDTVNLASRLEGANKVYKTRIIINDQTQSMAKDEIETRELDLLRVMGKQQAVRIYELLGRKGEMSENLVRLRDQFEMALGLYRQQKWEEAMAGFNYCLEIDADDGPSQVFVERIANFKVNPPGKDWDGTWSSSSK
;
A
#
# COMPACT_ATOMS: atom_id res chain seq x y z
N MET A 1 -5.06 47.48 5.36
CA MET A 1 -5.07 46.18 6.08
C MET A 1 -4.10 45.22 5.38
N ALA A 2 -2.80 45.49 5.51
CA ALA A 2 -1.73 44.67 4.93
C ALA A 2 -0.85 44.18 6.09
N SER A 3 -1.31 43.14 6.77
CA SER A 3 -0.55 42.43 7.81
C SER A 3 -1.17 41.03 7.98
N ILE A 4 -1.03 40.17 6.97
CA ILE A 4 -1.08 38.73 7.18
C ILE A 4 0.34 38.26 6.95
N GLU A 5 1.09 38.30 8.04
CA GLU A 5 2.41 37.71 8.19
C GLU A 5 2.29 36.22 7.86
N ILE A 6 2.81 35.85 6.69
CA ILE A 6 3.01 34.47 6.28
C ILE A 6 4.12 33.92 7.18
N ALA A 7 3.73 33.37 8.33
CA ALA A 7 4.54 32.41 9.05
C ALA A 7 4.61 31.15 8.19
N LYS A 8 5.48 31.15 7.17
CA LYS A 8 5.97 29.93 6.54
C LYS A 8 6.69 29.17 7.65
N SER A 9 5.98 28.25 8.31
CA SER A 9 6.61 27.23 9.12
C SER A 9 7.68 26.60 8.23
N VAL A 10 8.93 26.67 8.68
CA VAL A 10 10.04 26.02 7.98
C VAL A 10 9.76 24.52 8.04
N ARG A 11 9.06 24.00 7.04
CA ARG A 11 8.70 22.59 6.93
C ARG A 11 10.01 21.83 6.83
N ARG A 12 10.35 21.06 7.88
CA ARG A 12 11.56 20.24 7.87
C ARG A 12 11.37 19.14 6.83
N PRO A 13 12.27 19.03 5.83
CA PRO A 13 12.10 18.05 4.78
C PRO A 13 12.18 16.65 5.35
N LEU A 14 11.44 15.72 4.73
CA LEU A 14 11.38 14.32 5.14
C LEU A 14 12.76 13.68 5.22
N THR A 15 13.65 14.05 4.29
CA THR A 15 15.06 13.62 4.26
C THR A 15 15.80 13.98 5.54
N LEU A 16 15.58 15.17 6.10
CA LEU A 16 16.21 15.60 7.34
C LEU A 16 15.70 14.80 8.56
N LYS A 17 14.42 14.40 8.54
CA LYS A 17 13.85 13.52 9.58
C LYS A 17 14.46 12.12 9.52
N ILE A 18 14.53 11.53 8.32
CA ILE A 18 15.12 10.20 8.11
C ILE A 18 16.60 10.22 8.48
N PHE A 19 17.34 11.25 8.06
CA PHE A 19 18.74 11.42 8.41
C PHE A 19 18.94 11.57 9.92
N GLY A 20 18.13 12.40 10.60
CA GLY A 20 18.20 12.56 12.04
C GLY A 20 17.98 11.25 12.81
N ILE A 21 17.04 10.42 12.35
CA ILE A 21 16.81 9.08 12.90
C ILE A 21 18.04 8.19 12.76
N ALA A 22 18.63 8.15 11.56
CA ALA A 22 19.81 7.33 11.29
C ALA A 22 21.01 7.76 12.15
N VAL A 23 21.23 9.07 12.30
CA VAL A 23 22.29 9.62 13.17
C VAL A 23 22.07 9.23 14.63
N ILE A 24 20.84 9.35 15.15
CA ILE A 24 20.52 8.97 16.54
C ILE A 24 20.80 7.49 16.77
N LEU A 25 20.40 6.61 15.84
CA LEU A 25 20.67 5.18 15.94
C LEU A 25 22.16 4.87 15.91
N GLN A 26 22.92 5.53 15.03
CA GLN A 26 24.37 5.32 14.91
C GLN A 26 25.11 5.78 16.16
N VAL A 27 24.75 6.95 16.71
CA VAL A 27 25.31 7.46 17.97
C VAL A 27 24.99 6.51 19.11
N LEU A 28 23.74 6.03 19.20
CA LEU A 28 23.34 5.05 20.21
C LEU A 28 24.20 3.78 20.09
N MET A 29 24.36 3.23 18.88
CA MET A 29 25.19 2.04 18.65
C MET A 29 26.64 2.25 19.09
N ILE A 30 27.25 3.38 18.73
CA ILE A 30 28.62 3.71 19.14
C ILE A 30 28.73 3.79 20.66
N CYS A 31 27.79 4.46 21.33
CA CYS A 31 27.78 4.53 22.80
C CYS A 31 27.68 3.14 23.43
N VAL A 32 26.80 2.26 22.92
CA VAL A 32 26.67 0.88 23.40
C VAL A 32 27.98 0.11 23.22
N THR A 33 28.60 0.20 22.05
CA THR A 33 29.85 -0.50 21.75
C THR A 33 30.97 -0.04 22.68
N VAL A 34 31.15 1.28 22.87
CA VAL A 34 32.21 1.83 23.73
C VAL A 34 32.04 1.37 25.18
N VAL A 35 30.83 1.47 25.75
CA VAL A 35 30.56 1.07 27.14
C VAL A 35 30.80 -0.44 27.34
N SER A 36 30.40 -1.26 26.36
CA SER A 36 30.62 -2.71 26.38
C SER A 36 32.12 -3.05 26.34
N SER A 37 32.89 -2.38 25.48
CA SER A 37 34.34 -2.59 25.37
C SER A 37 35.09 -2.24 26.65
N PHE A 38 34.74 -1.14 27.32
CA PHE A 38 35.33 -0.79 28.62
C PHE A 38 35.05 -1.87 29.69
N SER A 39 33.81 -2.35 29.76
CA SER A 39 33.42 -3.36 30.74
C SER A 39 34.14 -4.70 30.53
N LEU A 40 34.38 -5.10 29.27
CA LEU A 40 35.13 -6.31 28.95
C LEU A 40 36.62 -6.19 29.32
N GLY A 41 37.23 -5.01 29.09
CA GLY A 41 38.63 -4.76 29.43
C GLY A 41 38.93 -4.91 30.93
N GLU A 42 38.03 -4.43 31.80
CA GLU A 42 38.21 -4.58 33.26
C GLU A 42 38.12 -6.04 33.71
N VAL A 43 37.23 -6.84 33.09
CA VAL A 43 37.10 -8.27 33.39
C VAL A 43 38.33 -9.06 32.94
N GLU A 44 38.84 -8.78 31.74
CA GLU A 44 40.05 -9.42 31.20
C GLU A 44 41.26 -9.19 32.11
N GLN A 45 41.45 -7.94 32.58
CA GLN A 45 42.53 -7.57 33.47
C GLN A 45 42.49 -8.35 34.80
N GLN A 46 41.31 -8.48 35.42
CA GLN A 46 41.16 -9.20 36.69
C GLN A 46 41.39 -10.70 36.55
N VAL A 47 40.93 -11.31 35.45
CA VAL A 47 41.15 -12.75 35.17
C VAL A 47 42.63 -13.03 34.93
N SER A 48 43.32 -12.15 34.18
CA SER A 48 44.77 -12.25 33.93
C SER A 48 45.58 -12.20 35.23
N ASN A 49 45.26 -11.27 36.13
CA ASN A 49 45.92 -11.13 37.43
C ASN A 49 45.72 -12.36 38.34
N LEU A 50 44.51 -12.94 38.35
CA LEU A 50 44.21 -14.16 39.12
C LEU A 50 45.06 -15.34 38.64
N SER A 51 45.18 -15.51 37.32
CA SER A 51 45.94 -16.61 36.72
C SER A 51 47.44 -16.47 36.93
N ARG A 52 47.98 -15.25 36.82
CA ARG A 52 49.44 -15.03 36.83
C ARG A 52 50.05 -15.16 38.22
N TYR A 53 49.38 -14.68 39.25
CA TYR A 53 49.97 -14.60 40.59
C TYR A 53 49.44 -15.68 41.53
N TYR A 54 48.12 -15.75 41.75
CA TYR A 54 47.55 -16.62 42.79
C TYR A 54 47.75 -18.11 42.51
N ILE A 55 47.57 -18.55 41.26
CA ILE A 55 47.77 -19.96 40.87
C ILE A 55 49.24 -20.37 41.02
N GLU A 56 50.18 -19.53 40.56
CA GLU A 56 51.62 -19.83 40.64
C GLU A 56 52.10 -19.83 42.09
N ILE A 57 51.63 -18.88 42.91
CA ILE A 57 51.92 -18.81 44.35
C ILE A 57 51.41 -20.05 45.08
N GLU A 58 50.17 -20.49 44.82
CA GLU A 58 49.60 -21.69 45.43
C GLU A 58 50.38 -22.96 45.05
N GLN A 59 50.70 -23.11 43.76
CA GLN A 59 51.46 -24.24 43.25
C GLN A 59 52.85 -24.32 43.91
N LYS A 60 53.60 -23.21 43.93
CA LYS A 60 54.95 -23.17 44.49
C LYS A 60 54.97 -23.34 46.00
N THR A 61 53.98 -22.78 46.72
CA THR A 61 53.84 -22.97 48.17
C THR A 61 53.56 -24.43 48.52
N SER A 62 52.69 -25.09 47.74
CA SER A 62 52.41 -26.53 47.89
C SER A 62 53.64 -27.39 47.64
N GLU A 63 54.44 -27.06 46.62
CA GLU A 63 55.71 -27.74 46.34
C GLU A 63 56.72 -27.58 47.50
N VAL A 64 56.77 -26.41 48.15
CA VAL A 64 57.62 -26.19 49.35
C VAL A 64 57.14 -27.05 50.52
N HIS A 65 55.83 -27.19 50.71
CA HIS A 65 55.26 -28.06 51.74
C HIS A 65 55.63 -29.55 51.51
N VAL A 66 55.49 -30.04 50.27
CA VAL A 66 55.88 -31.41 49.88
C VAL A 66 57.37 -31.64 50.10
N HIS A 67 58.22 -30.66 49.79
CA HIS A 67 59.66 -30.75 50.03
C HIS A 67 59.99 -30.84 51.53
N GLY A 68 59.30 -30.08 52.38
CA GLY A 68 59.45 -30.17 53.84
C GLY A 68 59.05 -31.53 54.42
N LEU A 69 58.01 -32.17 53.87
CA LEU A 69 57.64 -33.55 54.22
C LEU A 69 58.70 -34.56 53.76
N THR A 70 59.26 -34.34 52.56
CA THR A 70 60.30 -35.23 52.00
C THR A 70 61.60 -35.14 52.81
N GLU A 71 61.97 -33.94 53.26
CA GLU A 71 63.11 -33.71 54.16
C GLU A 71 62.99 -34.51 55.45
N ARG A 72 61.79 -34.58 56.06
CA ARG A 72 61.53 -35.41 57.25
C ARG A 72 61.75 -36.90 56.97
N ILE A 73 61.21 -37.41 55.86
CA ILE A 73 61.37 -38.82 55.49
C ILE A 73 62.86 -39.15 55.32
N LEU A 74 63.64 -38.23 54.74
CA LEU A 74 65.08 -38.41 54.60
C LEU A 74 65.80 -38.36 55.95
N LEU A 75 65.37 -37.49 56.86
CA LEU A 75 65.87 -37.47 58.23
C LEU A 75 65.67 -38.81 58.92
N GLU A 76 64.45 -39.34 58.93
CA GLU A 76 64.11 -40.63 59.56
C GLU A 76 64.95 -41.77 58.97
N ARG A 77 65.23 -41.75 57.67
CA ARG A 77 66.11 -42.73 57.02
C ARG A 77 67.59 -42.54 57.37
N MET A 78 68.08 -41.30 57.48
CA MET A 78 69.47 -41.01 57.89
C MET A 78 69.76 -41.47 59.31
N ILE A 79 68.76 -41.48 60.19
CA ILE A 79 68.86 -42.01 61.56
C ILE A 79 69.15 -43.52 61.53
N LEU A 80 68.46 -44.25 60.65
CA LEU A 80 68.59 -45.70 60.54
C LEU A 80 69.93 -46.11 59.93
N ASP A 81 70.34 -45.45 58.84
CA ASP A 81 71.47 -45.91 58.03
C ASP A 81 72.83 -45.23 58.33
N ARG A 82 72.83 -44.20 59.19
CA ARG A 82 73.97 -43.29 59.53
C ARG A 82 74.72 -42.72 58.31
N PRO A 83 74.75 -41.38 58.11
CA PRO A 83 75.32 -40.80 56.89
C PRO A 83 76.85 -40.99 56.80
N LYS A 84 77.31 -41.62 55.70
CA LYS A 84 78.73 -41.84 55.41
C LYS A 84 79.44 -40.60 54.84
N LEU A 85 78.75 -39.78 54.03
CA LEU A 85 79.32 -38.57 53.43
C LEU A 85 79.55 -37.46 54.47
N SER A 86 80.59 -36.63 54.27
CA SER A 86 80.73 -35.35 54.99
C SER A 86 79.68 -34.35 54.51
N PHE A 87 79.35 -33.37 55.34
CA PHE A 87 78.39 -32.33 54.99
C PHE A 87 78.89 -31.48 53.80
N ALA A 88 80.19 -31.15 53.77
CA ALA A 88 80.81 -30.43 52.67
C ALA A 88 80.74 -31.20 51.34
N ASP A 89 80.98 -32.52 51.36
CA ASP A 89 80.88 -33.36 50.16
C ASP A 89 79.43 -33.52 49.68
N ALA A 90 78.50 -33.66 50.62
CA ALA A 90 77.07 -33.74 50.32
C ALA A 90 76.56 -32.43 49.69
N GLN A 91 77.01 -31.28 50.18
CA GLN A 91 76.69 -29.97 49.63
C GLN A 91 77.29 -29.78 48.23
N LYS A 92 78.53 -30.20 48.01
CA LYS A 92 79.18 -30.16 46.69
C LYS A 92 78.41 -31.02 45.68
N LEU A 93 78.08 -32.26 46.05
CA LEU A 93 77.31 -33.17 45.20
C LEU A 93 75.91 -32.63 44.90
N ALA A 94 75.22 -32.07 45.90
CA ALA A 94 73.91 -31.46 45.70
C ALA A 94 73.97 -30.24 44.77
N THR A 95 75.03 -29.43 44.86
CA THR A 95 75.22 -28.25 44.01
C THR A 95 75.53 -28.65 42.55
N GLU A 96 76.36 -29.67 42.36
CA GLU A 96 76.65 -30.25 41.04
C GLU A 96 75.37 -30.83 40.40
N GLU A 97 74.61 -31.63 41.14
CA GLU A 97 73.34 -32.20 40.65
C GLU A 97 72.31 -31.11 40.35
N ARG A 98 72.24 -30.05 41.17
CA ARG A 98 71.40 -28.88 40.89
C ARG A 98 71.79 -28.19 39.59
N SER A 99 73.09 -28.01 39.34
CA SER A 99 73.56 -27.36 38.11
C SER A 99 73.19 -28.15 36.85
N LYS A 100 73.22 -29.49 36.93
CA LYS A 100 72.74 -30.38 35.87
C LYS A 100 71.23 -30.22 35.63
N ILE A 101 70.44 -30.19 36.70
CA ILE A 101 68.99 -30.00 36.63
C ILE A 101 68.64 -28.65 35.99
N ALA A 102 69.38 -27.59 36.32
CA ALA A 102 69.18 -26.25 35.77
C ALA A 102 69.54 -26.16 34.27
N SER A 103 70.38 -27.07 33.76
CA SER A 103 70.84 -27.08 32.35
C SER A 103 69.97 -27.88 31.38
N CYS A 104 68.94 -28.61 31.85
CA CYS A 104 68.09 -29.47 31.01
C CYS A 104 66.77 -28.82 30.57
N GLY A 105 66.34 -29.11 29.34
CA GLY A 105 65.04 -28.68 28.79
C GLY A 105 63.82 -29.43 29.40
N SER A 106 62.61 -28.89 29.19
CA SER A 106 61.38 -29.30 29.89
C SER A 106 60.99 -30.78 29.75
N ASP A 107 61.19 -31.40 28.58
CA ASP A 107 60.86 -32.82 28.35
C ASP A 107 61.94 -33.79 28.86
N GLU A 108 63.20 -33.34 28.93
CA GLU A 108 64.31 -34.09 29.53
C GLU A 108 64.24 -34.05 31.05
N MET A 109 63.67 -32.99 31.63
CA MET A 109 63.52 -32.83 33.07
C MET A 109 62.68 -33.94 33.72
N ARG A 110 61.66 -34.47 33.02
CA ARG A 110 60.87 -35.63 33.52
C ARG A 110 61.68 -36.93 33.51
N LYS A 111 62.48 -37.15 32.47
CA LYS A 111 63.36 -38.33 32.36
C LYS A 111 64.53 -38.24 33.34
N ALA A 112 65.14 -37.08 33.49
CA ALA A 112 66.19 -36.79 34.48
C ALA A 112 65.65 -36.94 35.92
N ASN A 113 64.46 -36.42 36.23
CA ASN A 113 63.85 -36.62 37.55
C ASN A 113 63.48 -38.09 37.84
N ALA A 114 63.13 -38.88 36.82
CA ALA A 114 62.86 -40.30 36.96
C ALA A 114 64.15 -41.14 37.12
N GLU A 115 65.22 -40.80 36.39
CA GLU A 115 66.58 -41.37 36.50
C GLU A 115 67.22 -41.04 37.87
N ILE A 116 67.12 -39.78 38.31
CA ILE A 116 67.58 -39.34 39.63
C ILE A 116 66.81 -40.06 40.73
N ARG A 117 65.49 -40.25 40.60
CA ARG A 117 64.71 -41.08 41.53
C ARG A 117 65.27 -42.50 41.60
N LYS A 118 65.55 -43.15 40.46
CA LYS A 118 66.08 -44.53 40.41
C LYS A 118 67.49 -44.66 41.02
N ILE A 119 68.38 -43.70 40.77
CA ILE A 119 69.75 -43.70 41.32
C ILE A 119 69.76 -43.36 42.82
N HIS A 120 68.84 -42.51 43.30
CA HIS A 120 68.80 -42.04 44.69
C HIS A 120 67.91 -42.87 45.63
N THR A 121 67.06 -43.77 45.12
CA THR A 121 66.28 -44.69 45.97
C THR A 121 67.05 -45.93 46.42
N ALA A 122 68.18 -46.25 45.79
CA ALA A 122 68.91 -47.51 46.00
C ALA A 122 70.24 -47.38 46.76
N ARG A 123 70.67 -46.16 47.12
CA ARG A 123 71.97 -45.91 47.78
C ARG A 123 71.78 -45.22 49.14
N PRO A 124 71.71 -46.00 50.24
CA PRO A 124 71.52 -45.49 51.61
C PRO A 124 72.56 -44.45 52.05
N ASP A 125 73.76 -44.50 51.46
CA ASP A 125 74.89 -43.64 51.81
C ASP A 125 74.71 -42.17 51.36
N ARG A 126 73.70 -41.85 50.54
CA ARG A 126 73.53 -40.53 49.90
C ARG A 126 72.31 -39.73 50.34
N TYR A 127 71.63 -40.12 51.42
CA TYR A 127 70.47 -39.37 51.92
C TYR A 127 70.79 -37.91 52.27
N LEU A 128 71.99 -37.63 52.78
CA LEU A 128 72.42 -36.27 53.14
C LEU A 128 72.52 -35.35 51.91
N ALA A 129 73.08 -35.84 50.79
CA ALA A 129 73.13 -35.08 49.55
C ALA A 129 71.73 -34.85 48.95
N ARG A 130 70.84 -35.82 49.09
CA ARG A 130 69.44 -35.68 48.65
C ARG A 130 68.68 -34.64 49.48
N TYR A 131 68.91 -34.61 50.79
CA TYR A 131 68.37 -33.59 51.67
C TYR A 131 68.86 -32.19 51.25
N GLU A 132 70.16 -32.03 51.00
CA GLU A 132 70.74 -30.75 50.53
C GLU A 132 70.15 -30.29 49.20
N LEU A 133 69.95 -31.20 48.25
CA LEU A 133 69.34 -30.88 46.96
C LEU A 133 67.89 -30.39 47.13
N ILE A 134 67.09 -31.09 47.95
CA ILE A 134 65.70 -30.72 48.22
C ILE A 134 65.63 -29.37 48.94
N ARG A 135 66.54 -29.13 49.88
CA ARG A 135 66.65 -27.84 50.58
C ARG A 135 66.91 -26.69 49.61
N LEU A 136 67.88 -26.83 48.71
CA LEU A 136 68.20 -25.81 47.70
C LEU A 136 67.00 -25.55 46.77
N CYS A 137 66.35 -26.61 46.31
CA CYS A 137 65.13 -26.50 45.50
C CYS A 137 63.98 -25.82 46.25
N ALA A 138 63.82 -26.09 47.54
CA ALA A 138 62.78 -25.47 48.36
C ALA A 138 63.08 -23.98 48.64
N ALA A 139 64.34 -23.62 48.85
CA ALA A 139 64.78 -22.23 49.02
C ALA A 139 64.56 -21.41 47.74
N GLU A 140 64.87 -21.97 46.57
CA GLU A 140 64.62 -21.33 45.27
C GLU A 140 63.13 -21.09 45.03
N LYS A 141 62.29 -22.11 45.29
CA LYS A 141 60.84 -21.99 45.17
C LYS A 141 60.27 -20.94 46.12
N LEU A 142 60.78 -20.89 47.36
CA LEU A 142 60.36 -19.89 48.33
C LEU A 142 60.76 -18.47 47.89
N GLY A 143 61.97 -18.30 47.35
CA GLY A 143 62.41 -17.03 46.77
C GLY A 143 61.56 -16.60 45.56
N ARG A 144 61.14 -17.55 44.72
CA ARG A 144 60.19 -17.28 43.63
C ARG A 144 58.82 -16.85 44.14
N VAL A 145 58.31 -17.48 45.21
CA VAL A 145 57.06 -17.08 45.86
C VAL A 145 57.19 -15.67 46.45
N GLU A 146 58.30 -15.35 47.12
CA GLU A 146 58.56 -14.01 47.64
C GLU A 146 58.55 -12.95 46.52
N GLN A 147 59.21 -13.24 45.39
CA GLN A 147 59.21 -12.36 44.22
C GLN A 147 57.79 -12.15 43.67
N LEU A 148 57.04 -13.23 43.43
CA LEU A 148 55.69 -13.16 42.87
C LEU A 148 54.73 -12.37 43.77
N VAL A 149 54.84 -12.54 45.09
CA VAL A 149 54.04 -11.79 46.06
C VAL A 149 54.44 -10.32 46.07
N GLY A 150 55.72 -10.00 45.94
CA GLY A 150 56.21 -8.63 45.80
C GLY A 150 55.71 -7.93 44.54
N GLU A 151 55.74 -8.63 43.39
CA GLU A 151 55.19 -8.13 42.12
C GLU A 151 53.67 -7.90 42.21
N ALA A 152 52.94 -8.85 42.80
CA ALA A 152 51.49 -8.72 43.01
C ALA A 152 51.14 -7.57 43.96
N LEU A 153 51.94 -7.35 45.02
CA LEU A 153 51.75 -6.26 45.97
C LEU A 153 51.90 -4.90 45.28
N ALA A 154 52.97 -4.70 44.50
CA ALA A 154 53.20 -3.44 43.78
C ALA A 154 52.07 -3.15 42.77
N LEU A 155 51.54 -4.18 42.11
CA LEU A 155 50.40 -4.04 41.21
C LEU A 155 49.13 -3.59 41.94
N GLU A 156 48.79 -4.23 43.06
CA GLU A 156 47.56 -3.91 43.80
C GLU A 156 47.66 -2.59 44.58
N GLU A 157 48.87 -2.14 44.95
CA GLU A 157 49.11 -0.77 45.44
C GLU A 157 48.78 0.26 44.36
N SER A 158 49.15 0.00 43.10
CA SER A 158 48.76 0.86 41.97
C SER A 158 47.25 0.85 41.71
N ASN A 159 46.56 -0.25 42.02
CA ASN A 159 45.10 -0.37 41.87
C ASN A 159 44.32 0.15 43.09
N ASN A 160 45.01 0.57 44.14
CA ASN A 160 44.44 1.11 45.38
C ASN A 160 43.48 0.12 46.11
N ASP A 161 43.68 -1.20 45.95
CA ASP A 161 42.90 -2.23 46.65
C ASP A 161 43.47 -2.49 48.05
N VAL A 162 43.06 -1.66 49.01
CA VAL A 162 43.54 -1.69 50.41
C VAL A 162 43.41 -3.08 51.05
N GLY A 163 42.38 -3.85 50.68
CA GLY A 163 42.15 -5.19 51.22
C GLY A 163 43.19 -6.19 50.74
N LYS A 164 43.46 -6.21 49.43
CA LYS A 164 44.47 -7.10 48.84
C LYS A 164 45.89 -6.71 49.21
N VAL A 165 46.19 -5.40 49.25
CA VAL A 165 47.51 -4.89 49.68
C VAL A 165 47.83 -5.37 51.09
N LYS A 166 46.89 -5.27 52.03
CA LYS A 166 47.07 -5.75 53.41
C LYS A 166 47.31 -7.27 53.47
N LEU A 167 46.58 -8.04 52.67
CA LEU A 167 46.72 -9.49 52.62
C LEU A 167 48.07 -9.92 52.02
N LEU A 168 48.49 -9.31 50.91
CA LEU A 168 49.76 -9.60 50.24
C LEU A 168 50.97 -9.15 51.07
N ALA A 169 50.89 -8.01 51.75
CA ALA A 169 51.93 -7.56 52.68
C ALA A 169 52.11 -8.53 53.86
N GLY A 170 51.00 -9.00 54.45
CA GLY A 170 51.02 -10.02 55.50
C GLY A 170 51.58 -11.35 55.01
N LEU A 171 51.20 -11.76 53.79
CA LEU A 171 51.73 -12.97 53.14
C LEU A 171 53.24 -12.88 52.93
N LEU A 172 53.74 -11.74 52.44
CA LEU A 172 55.17 -11.50 52.21
C LEU A 172 55.96 -11.58 53.52
N GLN A 173 55.41 -11.04 54.61
CA GLN A 173 56.02 -11.12 55.94
C GLN A 173 56.13 -12.57 56.44
N GLU A 174 55.08 -13.37 56.27
CA GLU A 174 55.08 -14.79 56.64
C GLU A 174 56.04 -15.62 55.78
N ILE A 175 56.15 -15.34 54.48
CA ILE A 175 57.12 -16.00 53.58
C ILE A 175 58.56 -15.70 54.02
N LYS A 176 58.88 -14.43 54.31
CA LYS A 176 60.19 -14.03 54.84
C LYS A 176 60.51 -14.72 56.16
N TYR A 177 59.50 -14.84 57.04
CA TYR A 177 59.64 -15.58 58.29
C TYR A 177 59.96 -17.06 58.05
N ILE A 178 59.23 -17.73 57.14
CA ILE A 178 59.48 -19.12 56.76
C ILE A 178 60.91 -19.28 56.23
N GLY A 179 61.40 -18.35 55.41
CA GLY A 179 62.77 -18.36 54.90
C GLY A 179 63.80 -18.34 56.05
N ALA A 180 63.64 -17.41 57.00
CA ALA A 180 64.50 -17.31 58.17
C ALA A 180 64.40 -18.54 59.09
N ALA A 181 63.20 -19.07 59.31
CA ALA A 181 62.97 -20.26 60.12
C ALA A 181 63.59 -21.51 59.47
N ARG A 182 63.55 -21.64 58.14
CA ARG A 182 64.23 -22.72 57.40
C ARG A 182 65.75 -22.64 57.50
N LEU A 183 66.34 -21.44 57.52
CA LEU A 183 67.78 -21.28 57.77
C LEU A 183 68.16 -21.75 59.18
N LYS A 184 67.35 -21.42 60.19
CA LYS A 184 67.54 -21.92 61.57
C LYS A 184 67.37 -23.44 61.66
N GLN A 185 66.34 -23.99 61.00
CA GLN A 185 66.11 -25.43 60.91
C GLN A 185 67.30 -26.14 60.27
N HIS A 186 67.87 -25.55 59.20
CA HIS A 186 69.03 -26.09 58.52
C HIS A 186 70.29 -26.07 59.40
N ALA A 187 70.56 -24.97 60.12
CA ALA A 187 71.68 -24.89 61.05
C ALA A 187 71.56 -25.93 62.19
N ALA A 188 70.35 -26.14 62.71
CA ALA A 188 70.07 -27.19 63.69
C ALA A 188 70.30 -28.60 63.10
N PHE A 189 69.96 -28.82 61.83
CA PHE A 189 70.21 -30.08 61.13
C PHE A 189 71.71 -30.33 60.88
N GLU A 190 72.48 -29.32 60.51
CA GLU A 190 73.93 -29.44 60.36
C GLU A 190 74.59 -29.84 61.69
N GLN A 191 74.18 -29.18 62.78
CA GLN A 191 74.61 -29.54 64.13
C GLN A 191 74.21 -30.98 64.50
N TYR A 192 72.98 -31.38 64.17
CA TYR A 192 72.48 -32.75 64.39
C TYR A 192 73.35 -33.81 63.71
N ILE A 193 73.70 -33.60 62.44
CA ILE A 193 74.55 -34.53 61.68
C ILE A 193 75.98 -34.58 62.24
N LYS A 194 76.50 -33.45 62.72
CA LYS A 194 77.81 -33.39 63.38
C LYS A 194 77.82 -34.21 64.68
N GLU A 195 76.76 -34.13 65.47
CA GLU A 195 76.63 -34.89 66.72
C GLU A 195 76.38 -36.38 66.48
N LEU A 196 75.58 -36.76 65.48
CA LEU A 196 75.37 -38.15 65.04
C LEU A 196 76.68 -38.88 64.71
N LYS A 197 77.67 -38.16 64.16
CA LYS A 197 79.01 -38.72 63.85
C LYS A 197 79.92 -38.85 65.07
N SER A 198 79.60 -38.17 66.17
CA SER A 198 80.41 -38.13 67.40
C SER A 198 80.06 -39.23 68.43
N ASP A 199 79.12 -40.13 68.08
CA ASP A 199 78.70 -41.33 68.83
C ASP A 199 78.21 -41.07 70.28
N LYS A 200 77.66 -39.87 70.56
CA LYS A 200 77.08 -39.48 71.85
C LYS A 200 75.53 -39.50 71.79
N PRO A 201 74.86 -40.54 72.31
CA PRO A 201 73.41 -40.72 72.09
C PRO A 201 72.53 -39.66 72.75
N ALA A 202 72.90 -39.16 73.94
CA ALA A 202 72.07 -38.19 74.68
C ALA A 202 72.04 -36.77 74.07
N SER A 203 73.04 -36.38 73.26
CA SER A 203 73.05 -35.07 72.59
C SER A 203 72.26 -35.11 71.27
N VAL A 204 72.28 -36.27 70.59
CA VAL A 204 71.55 -36.51 69.34
C VAL A 204 70.04 -36.35 69.52
N ASP A 205 69.45 -36.90 70.59
CA ASP A 205 68.01 -36.75 70.85
C ASP A 205 67.59 -35.29 71.08
N VAL A 206 68.40 -34.51 71.80
CA VAL A 206 68.13 -33.08 72.09
C VAL A 206 68.17 -32.25 70.79
N VAL A 207 69.16 -32.49 69.93
CA VAL A 207 69.26 -31.74 68.66
C VAL A 207 68.22 -32.21 67.64
N ARG A 208 67.82 -33.49 67.66
CA ARG A 208 66.67 -33.99 66.89
C ARG A 208 65.39 -33.28 67.28
N ASP A 209 65.10 -33.20 68.57
CA ASP A 209 63.88 -32.58 69.08
C ASP A 209 63.87 -31.07 68.74
N LYS A 210 65.04 -30.41 68.75
CA LYS A 210 65.19 -29.02 68.29
C LYS A 210 64.95 -28.86 66.79
N PHE A 211 65.41 -29.80 65.97
CA PHE A 211 65.13 -29.82 64.53
C PHE A 211 63.63 -30.04 64.26
N GLU A 212 63.00 -30.98 64.97
CA GLU A 212 61.57 -31.26 64.84
C GLU A 212 60.71 -30.09 65.30
N GLU A 213 61.08 -29.40 66.38
CA GLU A 213 60.43 -28.17 66.84
C GLU A 213 60.46 -27.08 65.75
N ASN A 214 61.66 -26.80 65.21
CA ASN A 214 61.83 -25.82 64.12
C ASN A 214 61.06 -26.24 62.85
N ARG A 215 61.02 -27.53 62.53
CA ARG A 215 60.27 -28.06 61.38
C ARG A 215 58.76 -27.91 61.57
N LEU A 216 58.24 -28.23 62.75
CA LEU A 216 56.82 -28.06 63.08
C LEU A 216 56.41 -26.59 63.08
N GLU A 217 57.31 -25.69 63.49
CA GLU A 217 57.13 -24.25 63.35
C GLU A 217 57.02 -23.82 61.88
N VAL A 218 57.97 -24.23 61.02
CA VAL A 218 57.93 -23.98 59.57
C VAL A 218 56.65 -24.55 58.96
N SER A 219 56.29 -25.79 59.29
CA SER A 219 55.08 -26.44 58.78
C SER A 219 53.81 -25.69 59.17
N ARG A 220 53.69 -25.25 60.43
CA ARG A 220 52.54 -24.46 60.90
C ARG A 220 52.43 -23.13 60.14
N LYS A 221 53.56 -22.45 59.93
CA LYS A 221 53.59 -21.19 59.18
C LYS A 221 53.27 -21.37 57.71
N VAL A 222 53.81 -22.41 57.06
CA VAL A 222 53.45 -22.76 55.67
C VAL A 222 51.96 -23.05 55.54
N SER A 223 51.35 -23.80 56.47
CA SER A 223 49.90 -24.01 56.48
C SER A 223 49.11 -22.70 56.69
N GLY A 224 49.64 -21.76 57.47
CA GLY A 224 49.09 -20.42 57.61
C GLY A 224 49.11 -19.63 56.29
N VAL A 225 50.24 -19.64 55.59
CA VAL A 225 50.41 -19.03 54.25
C VAL A 225 49.43 -19.62 53.25
N THR A 226 49.27 -20.96 53.21
CA THR A 226 48.27 -21.61 52.34
C THR A 226 46.84 -21.15 52.65
N ARG A 227 46.48 -20.96 53.92
CA ARG A 227 45.15 -20.41 54.29
C ARG A 227 44.97 -18.98 53.79
N MET A 228 45.98 -18.12 53.98
CA MET A 228 45.94 -16.74 53.50
C MET A 228 45.83 -16.65 51.97
N ILE A 229 46.53 -17.52 51.24
CA ILE A 229 46.42 -17.63 49.77
C ILE A 229 45.00 -18.04 49.40
N ASN A 230 44.43 -19.08 50.02
CA ASN A 230 43.08 -19.55 49.74
C ASN A 230 42.00 -18.49 50.03
N GLU A 231 42.16 -17.72 51.10
CA GLU A 231 41.29 -16.59 51.42
C GLU A 231 41.42 -15.46 50.39
N GLY A 232 42.64 -15.13 49.97
CA GLY A 232 42.92 -14.15 48.91
C GLY A 232 42.34 -14.55 47.55
N THR A 233 42.52 -15.82 47.16
CA THR A 233 41.96 -16.39 45.93
C THR A 233 40.43 -16.35 45.94
N ARG A 234 39.81 -16.77 47.05
CA ARG A 234 38.33 -16.75 47.19
C ARG A 234 37.77 -15.33 47.12
N THR A 235 38.46 -14.37 47.73
CA THR A 235 38.05 -12.96 47.72
C THR A 235 38.18 -12.37 46.31
N SER A 236 39.28 -12.65 45.63
CA SER A 236 39.53 -12.19 44.26
C SER A 236 38.54 -12.79 43.24
N ILE A 237 38.19 -14.06 43.39
CA ILE A 237 37.14 -14.71 42.58
C ILE A 237 35.78 -14.03 42.81
N LYS A 238 35.40 -13.76 44.07
CA LYS A 238 34.13 -13.07 44.37
C LYS A 238 34.07 -11.67 43.75
N SER A 239 35.15 -10.89 43.84
CA SER A 239 35.20 -9.55 43.22
C SER A 239 35.12 -9.62 41.69
N ALA A 240 35.77 -10.60 41.05
CA ALA A 240 35.68 -10.77 39.60
C ALA A 240 34.27 -11.14 39.15
N PHE A 241 33.59 -12.06 39.85
CA PHE A 241 32.18 -12.38 39.56
C PHE A 241 31.25 -11.19 39.76
N ALA A 242 31.46 -10.37 40.79
CA ALA A 242 30.66 -9.17 41.01
C ALA A 242 30.82 -8.16 39.86
N LEU A 243 32.03 -8.02 39.31
CA LEU A 243 32.28 -7.17 38.14
C LEU A 243 31.57 -7.70 36.88
N VAL A 244 31.68 -9.00 36.61
CA VAL A 244 30.97 -9.66 35.50
C VAL A 244 29.46 -9.49 35.64
N GLN A 245 28.91 -9.67 36.83
CA GLN A 245 27.48 -9.52 37.07
C GLN A 245 27.02 -8.07 36.85
N ARG A 246 27.80 -7.07 37.29
CA ARG A 246 27.52 -5.66 37.00
C ARG A 246 27.56 -5.38 35.50
N ALA A 247 28.58 -5.86 34.79
CA ALA A 247 28.71 -5.72 33.35
C ALA A 247 27.52 -6.36 32.61
N GLN A 248 27.07 -7.53 33.05
CA GLN A 248 25.86 -8.17 32.51
C GLN A 248 24.63 -7.30 32.74
N TRP A 249 24.37 -6.82 33.96
CA TRP A 249 23.23 -5.94 34.25
C TRP A 249 23.24 -4.66 33.41
N PHE A 250 24.40 -4.03 33.24
CA PHE A 250 24.55 -2.89 32.32
C PHE A 250 24.22 -3.29 30.87
N GLY A 251 24.70 -4.44 30.39
CA GLY A 251 24.39 -4.97 29.07
C GLY A 251 22.90 -5.20 28.85
N TRP A 252 22.19 -5.82 29.81
CA TRP A 252 20.73 -5.99 29.77
C TRP A 252 20.01 -4.64 29.75
N GLY A 253 20.43 -3.68 30.57
CA GLY A 253 19.83 -2.33 30.61
C GLY A 253 19.98 -1.58 29.29
N ILE A 254 21.17 -1.63 28.68
CA ILE A 254 21.43 -1.02 27.38
C ILE A 254 20.57 -1.68 26.29
N THR A 255 20.50 -3.02 26.27
CA THR A 255 19.71 -3.77 25.28
C THR A 255 18.22 -3.43 25.39
N LEU A 256 17.69 -3.38 26.61
CA LEU A 256 16.30 -3.00 26.86
C LEU A 256 16.01 -1.58 26.37
N THR A 257 16.91 -0.64 26.66
CA THR A 257 16.77 0.76 26.23
C THR A 257 16.79 0.86 24.70
N ALA A 258 17.71 0.15 24.04
CA ALA A 258 17.79 0.10 22.58
C ALA A 258 16.49 -0.47 21.96
N CYS A 259 15.93 -1.54 22.54
CA CYS A 259 14.64 -2.10 22.12
C CYS A 259 13.49 -1.10 22.26
N VAL A 260 13.40 -0.39 23.39
CA VAL A 260 12.36 0.64 23.62
C VAL A 260 12.48 1.78 22.61
N VAL A 261 13.69 2.30 22.40
CA VAL A 261 13.94 3.35 21.40
C VAL A 261 13.58 2.86 19.99
N GLY A 262 13.94 1.62 19.64
CA GLY A 262 13.58 1.00 18.37
C GLY A 262 12.07 0.90 18.16
N LEU A 263 11.31 0.49 19.18
CA LEU A 263 9.84 0.42 19.13
C LEU A 263 9.20 1.80 18.99
N LEU A 264 9.67 2.80 19.75
CA LEU A 264 9.19 4.18 19.64
C LEU A 264 9.46 4.75 18.25
N LEU A 265 10.65 4.47 17.70
CA LEU A 265 11.02 4.89 16.37
C LEU A 265 10.18 4.22 15.28
N ALA A 266 9.96 2.91 15.38
CA ALA A 266 9.09 2.17 14.48
C ALA A 266 7.65 2.72 14.51
N ALA A 267 7.13 3.02 15.70
CA ALA A 267 5.82 3.65 15.86
C ALA A 267 5.78 5.06 15.23
N TYR A 268 6.84 5.85 15.36
CA TYR A 268 6.98 7.16 14.74
C TYR A 268 6.97 7.07 13.21
N ILE A 269 7.79 6.18 12.61
CA ILE A 269 7.85 5.96 11.16
C ILE A 269 6.49 5.45 10.64
N SER A 270 5.88 4.50 11.35
CA SER A 270 4.57 3.95 10.98
C SER A 270 3.50 5.05 10.91
N ARG A 271 3.43 5.91 11.94
CA ARG A 271 2.41 6.98 12.02
C ARG A 271 2.66 8.12 11.03
N ASN A 272 3.91 8.54 10.84
CA ASN A 272 4.23 9.76 10.11
C ASN A 272 4.67 9.53 8.65
N LEU A 273 4.97 8.28 8.26
CA LEU A 273 5.39 7.94 6.90
C LEU A 273 4.48 6.88 6.29
N VAL A 274 4.35 5.72 6.94
CA VAL A 274 3.68 4.56 6.34
C VAL A 274 2.17 4.78 6.19
N ARG A 275 1.49 5.29 7.23
CA ARG A 275 0.04 5.52 7.19
C ARG A 275 -0.37 6.53 6.10
N PRO A 276 0.18 7.76 6.04
CA PRO A 276 -0.20 8.70 4.99
C PRO A 276 0.01 8.18 3.56
N VAL A 277 1.11 7.45 3.32
CA VAL A 277 1.37 6.84 2.00
C VAL A 277 0.33 5.78 1.66
N ARG A 278 -0.07 4.96 2.65
CA ARG A 278 -1.15 3.98 2.47
C ARG A 278 -2.51 4.63 2.23
N ASP A 279 -2.78 5.76 2.89
CA ASP A 279 -4.01 6.53 2.70
C ASP A 279 -4.05 7.13 1.29
N LEU A 280 -2.92 7.64 0.78
CA LEU A 280 -2.76 8.08 -0.62
C LEU A 280 -3.00 6.96 -1.62
N LEU A 281 -2.45 5.77 -1.38
CA LEU A 281 -2.71 4.61 -2.23
C LEU A 281 -4.19 4.24 -2.25
N THR A 282 -4.80 4.14 -1.07
CA THR A 282 -6.22 3.78 -0.93
C THR A 282 -7.12 4.83 -1.59
N GLY A 283 -6.82 6.12 -1.41
CA GLY A 283 -7.58 7.19 -2.04
C GLY A 283 -7.43 7.22 -3.55
N THR A 284 -6.24 6.94 -4.07
CA THR A 284 -6.00 6.83 -5.52
C THR A 284 -6.81 5.69 -6.14
N THR A 285 -6.83 4.50 -5.51
CA THR A 285 -7.64 3.37 -5.97
C THR A 285 -9.15 3.67 -5.93
N GLN A 286 -9.62 4.49 -5.00
CA GLN A 286 -11.03 4.90 -4.95
C GLN A 286 -11.37 5.86 -6.11
N VAL A 287 -10.49 6.81 -6.42
CA VAL A 287 -10.64 7.71 -7.57
C VAL A 287 -10.63 6.93 -8.88
N GLU A 288 -9.76 5.92 -9.02
CA GLU A 288 -9.74 5.02 -10.18
C GLU A 288 -11.06 4.28 -10.39
N LYS A 289 -11.75 3.92 -9.29
CA LYS A 289 -13.10 3.31 -9.32
C LYS A 289 -14.23 4.32 -9.56
N GLY A 290 -13.92 5.59 -9.82
CA GLY A 290 -14.89 6.65 -10.09
C GLY A 290 -15.42 7.38 -8.84
N ASN A 291 -14.92 7.08 -7.65
CA ASN A 291 -15.32 7.78 -6.43
C ASN A 291 -14.52 9.07 -6.24
N LEU A 292 -15.13 10.22 -6.53
CA LEU A 292 -14.52 11.55 -6.46
C LEU A 292 -14.82 12.32 -5.17
N ASP A 293 -15.47 11.69 -4.19
CA ASP A 293 -15.75 12.29 -2.86
C ASP A 293 -14.65 12.03 -1.82
N VAL A 294 -13.57 11.38 -2.24
CA VAL A 294 -12.45 11.03 -1.38
C VAL A 294 -11.65 12.26 -1.00
N ARG A 295 -11.34 12.40 0.30
CA ARG A 295 -10.37 13.35 0.82
C ARG A 295 -9.41 12.67 1.76
N ILE A 296 -8.14 13.07 1.66
CA ILE A 296 -7.07 12.54 2.48
C ILE A 296 -6.60 13.64 3.42
N ASN A 297 -6.67 13.38 4.72
CA ASN A 297 -6.21 14.31 5.74
C ASN A 297 -4.80 13.92 6.19
N VAL A 298 -3.81 14.58 5.61
CA VAL A 298 -2.41 14.41 6.02
C VAL A 298 -2.08 15.45 7.08
N THR A 299 -1.76 15.01 8.30
CA THR A 299 -1.42 15.87 9.44
C THR A 299 0.07 16.16 9.59
N THR A 300 0.91 15.64 8.69
CA THR A 300 2.35 15.91 8.71
C THR A 300 2.64 17.36 8.29
N SER A 301 3.88 17.83 8.48
CA SER A 301 4.31 19.18 8.10
C SER A 301 5.55 19.12 7.21
N ASP A 302 5.44 18.35 6.14
CA ASP A 302 6.52 18.00 5.20
C ASP A 302 5.97 17.79 3.77
N GLU A 303 6.76 17.15 2.91
CA GLU A 303 6.41 16.85 1.52
C GLU A 303 5.21 15.90 1.40
N ILE A 304 4.96 15.06 2.41
CA ILE A 304 3.79 14.16 2.42
C ILE A 304 2.50 14.98 2.56
N GLN A 305 2.52 16.06 3.36
CA GLN A 305 1.40 17.00 3.44
C GLN A 305 1.16 17.69 2.09
N GLN A 306 2.23 18.17 1.44
CA GLN A 306 2.11 18.80 0.12
C GLN A 306 1.51 17.83 -0.92
N LEU A 307 1.93 16.57 -0.89
CA LEU A 307 1.37 15.53 -1.77
C LEU A 307 -0.11 15.29 -1.48
N GLY A 308 -0.51 15.23 -0.20
CA GLY A 308 -1.91 15.15 0.21
C GLY A 308 -2.75 16.35 -0.27
N ASP A 309 -2.23 17.57 -0.13
CA ASP A 309 -2.89 18.80 -0.57
C ASP A 309 -3.07 18.82 -2.10
N HIS A 310 -2.03 18.48 -2.86
CA HIS A 310 -2.10 18.38 -4.34
C HIS A 310 -3.06 17.27 -4.80
N PHE A 311 -3.05 16.12 -4.13
CA PHE A 311 -4.02 15.05 -4.40
C PHE A 311 -5.46 15.53 -4.21
N ASN A 312 -5.76 16.16 -3.07
CA ASN A 312 -7.11 16.66 -2.77
C ASN A 312 -7.55 17.74 -3.77
N HIS A 313 -6.63 18.62 -4.20
CA HIS A 313 -6.92 19.62 -5.22
C HIS A 313 -7.27 18.98 -6.56
N MET A 314 -6.46 18.03 -7.03
CA MET A 314 -6.69 17.29 -8.28
C MET A 314 -8.04 16.54 -8.27
N VAL A 315 -8.38 15.85 -7.18
CA VAL A 315 -9.68 15.19 -7.04
C VAL A 315 -10.83 16.20 -7.05
N GLY A 316 -10.64 17.37 -6.43
CA GLY A 316 -11.59 18.48 -6.48
C GLY A 316 -11.86 18.97 -7.91
N GLU A 317 -10.80 19.15 -8.71
CA GLU A 317 -10.94 19.52 -10.13
C GLU A 317 -11.64 18.43 -10.95
N LEU A 318 -11.30 17.16 -10.74
CA LEU A 318 -11.98 16.05 -11.42
C LEU A 318 -13.48 16.03 -11.10
N ARG A 319 -13.85 16.25 -9.84
CA ARG A 319 -15.25 16.36 -9.42
C ARG A 319 -15.95 17.53 -10.09
N GLN A 320 -15.31 18.70 -10.16
CA GLN A 320 -15.88 19.85 -10.86
C GLN A 320 -16.07 19.56 -12.35
N LYS A 321 -15.09 18.95 -13.02
CA LYS A 321 -15.21 18.55 -14.44
C LYS A 321 -16.33 17.55 -14.64
N ALA A 322 -16.50 16.58 -13.74
CA ALA A 322 -17.60 15.62 -13.79
C ALA A 322 -18.96 16.31 -13.63
N ALA A 323 -19.10 17.24 -12.68
CA ALA A 323 -20.33 18.02 -12.49
C ALA A 323 -20.64 18.92 -13.69
N ILE A 324 -19.62 19.54 -14.30
CA ILE A 324 -19.75 20.32 -15.53
C ILE A 324 -20.25 19.40 -16.66
N LYS A 325 -19.64 18.22 -16.87
CA LYS A 325 -20.07 17.26 -17.87
C LYS A 325 -21.53 16.83 -17.66
N GLU A 326 -21.94 16.57 -16.42
CA GLU A 326 -23.32 16.23 -16.08
C GLU A 326 -24.29 17.38 -16.38
N MET A 327 -23.93 18.63 -16.05
CA MET A 327 -24.73 19.81 -16.39
C MET A 327 -24.86 20.00 -17.90
N PHE A 328 -23.76 19.90 -18.67
CA PHE A 328 -23.79 20.02 -20.12
C PHE A 328 -24.62 18.90 -20.78
N GLY A 329 -24.61 17.68 -20.24
CA GLY A 329 -25.44 16.57 -20.71
C GLY A 329 -26.96 16.80 -20.55
N LYS A 330 -27.38 17.82 -19.77
CA LYS A 330 -28.80 18.24 -19.72
C LYS A 330 -29.20 19.16 -20.88
N TYR A 331 -28.23 19.77 -21.56
CA TYR A 331 -28.46 20.74 -22.64
C TYR A 331 -28.09 20.20 -24.02
N VAL A 332 -27.20 19.22 -24.10
CA VAL A 332 -26.75 18.58 -25.34
C VAL A 332 -26.87 17.08 -25.19
N ASP A 333 -27.31 16.38 -26.24
CA ASP A 333 -27.41 14.92 -26.21
C ASP A 333 -26.04 14.29 -25.85
N PRO A 334 -25.96 13.40 -24.84
CA PRO A 334 -24.71 12.81 -24.38
C PRO A 334 -23.89 12.14 -25.50
N GLN A 335 -24.57 11.54 -26.49
CA GLN A 335 -23.92 10.85 -27.61
C GLN A 335 -23.15 11.82 -28.50
N VAL A 336 -23.64 13.06 -28.65
CA VAL A 336 -22.94 14.13 -29.36
C VAL A 336 -21.70 14.56 -28.58
N VAL A 337 -21.82 14.76 -27.27
CA VAL A 337 -20.70 15.15 -26.40
C VAL A 337 -19.59 14.08 -26.43
N GLU A 338 -19.96 12.81 -26.30
CA GLU A 338 -19.02 11.69 -26.36
C GLU A 338 -18.37 11.56 -27.73
N GLY A 339 -19.14 11.70 -28.81
CA GLY A 339 -18.62 11.69 -30.18
C GLY A 339 -17.62 12.82 -30.46
N LEU A 340 -17.88 14.02 -29.94
CA LEU A 340 -16.98 15.18 -30.07
C LEU A 340 -15.70 14.99 -29.24
N LEU A 341 -15.80 14.47 -28.02
CA LEU A 341 -14.64 14.19 -27.16
C LEU A 341 -13.74 13.09 -27.75
N ALA A 342 -14.33 12.02 -28.30
CA ALA A 342 -13.58 10.90 -28.87
C ALA A 342 -12.79 11.28 -30.14
N ARG A 343 -13.32 12.19 -30.95
CA ARG A 343 -12.69 12.61 -32.22
C ARG A 343 -11.59 13.67 -32.04
N ASN A 344 -11.42 14.25 -30.84
CA ASN A 344 -10.48 15.36 -30.56
C ASN A 344 -10.54 16.51 -31.58
N SER A 345 -11.66 16.62 -32.31
CA SER A 345 -11.86 17.58 -33.38
C SER A 345 -13.34 17.83 -33.54
N VAL A 346 -13.72 19.11 -33.47
CA VAL A 346 -14.98 19.58 -34.01
C VAL A 346 -14.69 19.74 -35.50
N SER A 347 -15.09 18.79 -36.35
CA SER A 347 -14.93 19.00 -37.78
C SER A 347 -15.80 20.20 -38.19
N ASP A 348 -15.16 21.31 -38.55
CA ASP A 348 -15.82 22.56 -38.96
C ASP A 348 -16.70 22.40 -40.21
N SER A 349 -16.50 21.34 -40.99
CA SER A 349 -17.29 21.03 -42.17
C SER A 349 -18.42 20.07 -41.84
N GLY A 350 -19.66 20.49 -42.07
CA GLY A 350 -20.79 19.56 -42.12
C GLY A 350 -20.60 18.53 -43.22
N GLU A 351 -21.00 17.29 -42.95
CA GLU A 351 -20.93 16.18 -43.90
C GLU A 351 -22.30 15.88 -44.48
N ARG A 352 -22.38 15.64 -45.79
CA ARG A 352 -23.62 15.21 -46.43
C ARG A 352 -23.82 13.71 -46.19
N ARG A 353 -24.92 13.35 -45.53
CA ARG A 353 -25.28 11.97 -45.18
C ARG A 353 -26.77 11.74 -45.37
N VAL A 354 -27.17 10.49 -45.59
CA VAL A 354 -28.58 10.11 -45.56
C VAL A 354 -29.03 10.02 -44.10
N MET A 355 -29.96 10.87 -43.72
CA MET A 355 -30.48 10.98 -42.36
C MET A 355 -32.00 10.80 -42.36
N THR A 356 -32.56 10.23 -41.30
CA THR A 356 -33.99 10.32 -41.02
C THR A 356 -34.22 11.43 -40.02
N VAL A 357 -34.97 12.46 -40.43
CA VAL A 357 -35.31 13.63 -39.60
C VAL A 357 -36.75 13.51 -39.13
N PHE A 358 -37.00 13.90 -37.89
CA PHE A 358 -38.28 13.85 -37.22
C PHE A 358 -38.63 15.22 -36.66
N PHE A 359 -39.89 15.60 -36.83
CA PHE A 359 -40.52 16.69 -36.12
C PHE A 359 -41.79 16.18 -35.44
N SER A 360 -42.04 16.62 -34.22
CA SER A 360 -43.37 16.52 -33.59
C SER A 360 -43.81 17.85 -33.01
N ASP A 361 -45.13 18.03 -32.91
CA ASP A 361 -45.79 19.23 -32.39
C ASP A 361 -47.14 18.83 -31.73
N ILE A 362 -47.54 19.50 -30.65
CA ILE A 362 -48.84 19.24 -30.01
C ILE A 362 -49.94 19.91 -30.85
N GLU A 363 -50.98 19.15 -31.18
CA GLU A 363 -52.16 19.70 -31.82
C GLU A 363 -52.85 20.73 -30.91
N GLY A 364 -52.95 21.98 -31.38
CA GLY A 364 -53.69 23.04 -30.67
C GLY A 364 -52.99 23.58 -29.43
N PHE A 365 -51.66 23.44 -29.32
CA PHE A 365 -50.89 23.88 -28.14
C PHE A 365 -51.15 25.34 -27.73
N THR A 366 -51.23 26.27 -28.69
CA THR A 366 -51.49 27.69 -28.40
C THR A 366 -52.77 27.86 -27.58
N SER A 367 -53.90 27.33 -28.07
CA SER A 367 -55.19 27.39 -27.38
C SER A 367 -55.16 26.68 -26.03
N PHE A 368 -54.41 25.58 -25.93
CA PHE A 368 -54.20 24.85 -24.67
C PHE A 368 -53.42 25.68 -23.65
N SER A 369 -52.36 26.37 -24.08
CA SER A 369 -51.47 27.15 -23.22
C SER A 369 -52.11 28.41 -22.64
N GLU A 370 -53.00 29.06 -23.40
CA GLU A 370 -53.72 30.27 -22.99
C GLU A 370 -54.68 30.03 -21.80
N ASN A 371 -55.16 28.80 -21.66
CA ASN A 371 -56.12 28.42 -20.62
C ASN A 371 -55.45 27.87 -19.34
N MET A 372 -54.11 27.96 -19.23
CA MET A 372 -53.34 27.43 -18.11
C MET A 372 -52.55 28.51 -17.36
N THR A 373 -52.37 28.31 -16.05
CA THR A 373 -51.37 29.08 -15.31
C THR A 373 -49.96 28.71 -15.79
N PRO A 374 -48.98 29.64 -15.80
CA PRO A 374 -47.62 29.35 -16.25
C PRO A 374 -46.97 28.16 -15.52
N ALA A 375 -47.21 28.02 -14.21
CA ALA A 375 -46.68 26.90 -13.42
C ALA A 375 -47.30 25.55 -13.82
N ALA A 376 -48.61 25.51 -14.09
CA ALA A 376 -49.27 24.29 -14.57
C ALA A 376 -48.80 23.92 -15.98
N LEU A 377 -48.71 24.90 -16.87
CA LEU A 377 -48.22 24.72 -18.24
C LEU A 377 -46.80 24.12 -18.25
N VAL A 378 -45.87 24.68 -17.47
CA VAL A 378 -44.50 24.17 -17.38
C VAL A 378 -44.46 22.73 -16.86
N ARG A 379 -45.29 22.37 -15.87
CA ARG A 379 -45.36 20.98 -15.38
C ARG A 379 -45.85 20.02 -16.46
N VAL A 380 -46.94 20.36 -17.16
CA VAL A 380 -47.48 19.51 -18.24
C VAL A 380 -46.49 19.40 -19.38
N LEU A 381 -45.90 20.53 -19.80
CA LEU A 381 -44.91 20.57 -20.88
C LEU A 381 -43.69 19.71 -20.54
N ASN A 382 -43.15 19.81 -19.32
CA ASN A 382 -42.01 18.98 -18.92
C ASN A 382 -42.35 17.48 -18.89
N GLN A 383 -43.55 17.11 -18.42
CA GLN A 383 -44.01 15.70 -18.43
C GLN A 383 -44.26 15.18 -19.85
N TYR A 384 -44.81 16.02 -20.71
CA TYR A 384 -44.99 15.74 -22.13
C TYR A 384 -43.64 15.53 -22.82
N LEU A 385 -42.74 16.53 -22.75
CA LEU A 385 -41.42 16.47 -23.37
C LEU A 385 -40.64 15.26 -22.86
N SER A 386 -40.74 14.92 -21.57
CA SER A 386 -40.13 13.70 -21.02
C SER A 386 -40.71 12.42 -21.62
N SER A 387 -42.04 12.34 -21.75
CA SER A 387 -42.74 11.18 -22.32
C SER A 387 -42.40 10.94 -23.79
N VAL A 388 -42.21 12.00 -24.59
CA VAL A 388 -41.90 11.88 -26.03
C VAL A 388 -40.40 11.81 -26.33
N THR A 389 -39.54 12.38 -25.47
CA THR A 389 -38.07 12.33 -25.63
C THR A 389 -37.51 10.93 -25.38
N GLU A 390 -38.05 10.19 -24.41
CA GLU A 390 -37.46 8.90 -24.06
C GLU A 390 -37.53 7.87 -25.21
N PRO A 391 -38.65 7.71 -25.95
CA PRO A 391 -38.70 6.82 -27.11
C PRO A 391 -37.68 7.14 -28.19
N ILE A 392 -37.38 8.43 -28.39
CA ILE A 392 -36.35 8.88 -29.33
C ILE A 392 -34.99 8.33 -28.88
N ARG A 393 -34.62 8.57 -27.62
CA ARG A 393 -33.33 8.11 -27.07
C ARG A 393 -33.23 6.59 -27.00
N ALA A 394 -34.29 5.91 -26.59
CA ALA A 394 -34.36 4.45 -26.53
C ALA A 394 -34.16 3.81 -27.92
N SER A 395 -34.56 4.52 -28.97
CA SER A 395 -34.37 4.12 -30.36
C SER A 395 -33.11 4.73 -30.99
N GLN A 396 -32.12 5.14 -30.18
CA GLN A 396 -30.83 5.71 -30.62
C GLN A 396 -30.94 7.02 -31.41
N GLY A 397 -32.06 7.72 -31.30
CA GLY A 397 -32.26 9.03 -31.91
C GLY A 397 -31.52 10.13 -31.15
N ILE A 398 -31.04 11.12 -31.88
CA ILE A 398 -30.43 12.32 -31.32
C ILE A 398 -31.48 13.43 -31.31
N ILE A 399 -31.74 13.99 -30.13
CA ILE A 399 -32.59 15.17 -30.01
C ILE A 399 -31.74 16.39 -30.36
N ASP A 400 -32.13 17.08 -31.42
CA ASP A 400 -31.43 18.28 -31.87
C ASP A 400 -31.84 19.48 -31.00
N LYS A 401 -33.15 19.76 -30.93
CA LYS A 401 -33.67 20.85 -30.10
C LYS A 401 -35.15 20.71 -29.78
N TYR A 402 -35.56 21.46 -28.77
CA TYR A 402 -36.94 21.75 -28.42
C TYR A 402 -37.32 23.14 -28.96
N VAL A 403 -38.49 23.26 -29.60
CA VAL A 403 -39.01 24.54 -30.11
C VAL A 403 -40.42 24.73 -29.55
N GLY A 404 -40.52 25.29 -28.34
CA GLY A 404 -41.79 25.34 -27.61
C GLY A 404 -42.22 23.94 -27.18
N ASP A 405 -43.36 23.48 -27.68
CA ASP A 405 -43.88 22.12 -27.54
C ASP A 405 -43.42 21.15 -28.65
N ALA A 406 -42.73 21.67 -29.66
CA ALA A 406 -42.20 20.86 -30.74
C ALA A 406 -40.85 20.20 -30.39
N VAL A 407 -40.63 18.99 -30.90
CA VAL A 407 -39.37 18.25 -30.77
C VAL A 407 -38.79 17.98 -32.15
N MET A 408 -37.53 18.34 -32.33
CA MET A 408 -36.75 17.97 -33.51
C MET A 408 -35.71 16.92 -33.14
N ALA A 409 -35.68 15.82 -33.89
CA ALA A 409 -34.72 14.74 -33.71
C ALA A 409 -34.25 14.16 -35.05
N PHE A 410 -33.16 13.41 -35.03
CA PHE A 410 -32.66 12.72 -36.21
C PHE A 410 -31.97 11.40 -35.88
N TRP A 411 -31.91 10.53 -36.88
CA TRP A 411 -31.21 9.24 -36.88
C TRP A 411 -30.30 9.15 -38.10
N GLY A 412 -29.13 8.58 -37.90
CA GLY A 412 -28.19 8.25 -38.98
C GLY A 412 -26.74 8.22 -38.52
N PRO A 413 -25.80 7.92 -39.44
CA PRO A 413 -24.39 7.85 -39.11
C PRO A 413 -23.85 9.20 -38.61
N PRO A 414 -22.93 9.24 -37.63
CA PRO A 414 -22.21 8.09 -37.06
C PRO A 414 -22.92 7.43 -35.86
N PHE A 415 -24.08 7.91 -35.44
CA PHE A 415 -24.75 7.43 -34.22
C PHE A 415 -25.52 6.12 -34.44
N VAL A 416 -26.06 5.96 -35.64
CA VAL A 416 -26.84 4.79 -36.05
C VAL A 416 -26.23 4.20 -37.32
N HIS A 417 -26.24 2.86 -37.43
CA HIS A 417 -25.82 2.19 -38.66
C HIS A 417 -26.73 2.56 -39.84
N GLU A 418 -26.11 2.79 -40.99
CA GLU A 418 -26.82 3.08 -42.24
C GLU A 418 -27.81 1.95 -42.57
N GLY A 419 -29.02 2.33 -42.97
CA GLY A 419 -30.13 1.40 -43.21
C GLY A 419 -31.14 1.33 -42.06
N ASN A 420 -30.70 1.42 -40.80
CA ASN A 420 -31.60 1.25 -39.64
C ASN A 420 -32.34 2.52 -39.22
N GLN A 421 -31.86 3.69 -39.64
CA GLN A 421 -32.37 5.00 -39.23
C GLN A 421 -33.89 5.19 -39.42
N ALA A 422 -34.45 4.73 -40.54
CA ALA A 422 -35.87 4.88 -40.82
C ALA A 422 -36.73 4.01 -39.91
N VAL A 423 -36.33 2.74 -39.70
CA VAL A 423 -37.03 1.79 -38.82
C VAL A 423 -37.04 2.29 -37.38
N LEU A 424 -35.88 2.73 -36.88
CA LEU A 424 -35.75 3.25 -35.51
C LEU A 424 -36.60 4.50 -35.30
N ALA A 425 -36.60 5.43 -36.26
CA ALA A 425 -37.43 6.64 -36.18
C ALA A 425 -38.93 6.33 -36.21
N CYS A 426 -39.38 5.43 -37.08
CA CYS A 426 -40.78 5.00 -37.14
C CYS A 426 -41.22 4.31 -35.85
N ASN A 427 -40.39 3.42 -35.30
CA ASN A 427 -40.67 2.76 -34.02
C ASN A 427 -40.74 3.76 -32.85
N ALA A 428 -39.86 4.76 -32.83
CA ALA A 428 -39.91 5.83 -31.84
C ALA A 428 -41.21 6.63 -31.96
N ALA A 429 -41.65 6.97 -33.17
CA ALA A 429 -42.90 7.71 -33.40
C ALA A 429 -44.15 6.94 -32.92
N LEU A 430 -44.22 5.64 -33.22
CA LEU A 430 -45.30 4.77 -32.74
C LEU A 430 -45.31 4.64 -31.22
N GLU A 431 -44.13 4.46 -30.61
CA GLU A 431 -44.00 4.41 -29.16
C GLU A 431 -44.38 5.74 -28.48
N GLN A 432 -44.03 6.88 -29.10
CA GLN A 432 -44.46 8.19 -28.60
C GLN A 432 -45.98 8.32 -28.58
N GLN A 433 -46.70 7.83 -29.60
CA GLN A 433 -48.17 7.85 -29.58
C GLN A 433 -48.73 7.07 -28.39
N ALA A 434 -48.20 5.87 -28.13
CA ALA A 434 -48.60 5.05 -27.00
C ALA A 434 -48.35 5.78 -25.66
N ARG A 435 -47.20 6.47 -25.53
CA ARG A 435 -46.86 7.22 -24.31
C ARG A 435 -47.68 8.48 -24.13
N VAL A 436 -48.05 9.16 -25.20
CA VAL A 436 -48.96 10.31 -25.14
C VAL A 436 -50.34 9.85 -24.68
N ALA A 437 -50.83 8.69 -25.12
CA ALA A 437 -52.07 8.11 -24.62
C ALA A 437 -52.00 7.81 -23.10
N LEU A 438 -50.89 7.24 -22.62
CA LEU A 438 -50.67 7.03 -21.18
C LEU A 438 -50.53 8.33 -20.40
N LEU A 439 -49.94 9.36 -20.99
CA LEU A 439 -49.87 10.69 -20.39
C LEU A 439 -51.26 11.31 -20.27
N GLN A 440 -52.11 11.11 -21.28
CA GLN A 440 -53.48 11.60 -21.28
C GLN A 440 -54.27 11.09 -20.06
N GLU A 441 -54.07 9.83 -19.69
CA GLU A 441 -54.69 9.21 -18.49
C GLU A 441 -54.18 9.82 -17.18
N LYS A 442 -52.93 10.29 -17.15
CA LYS A 442 -52.26 10.86 -15.96
C LYS A 442 -52.44 12.38 -15.82
N LEU A 443 -52.84 13.07 -16.87
CA LEU A 443 -53.12 14.51 -16.85
C LEU A 443 -54.03 14.97 -15.69
N PRO A 444 -55.14 14.28 -15.33
CA PRO A 444 -55.97 14.68 -14.20
C PRO A 444 -55.18 14.83 -12.89
N ASP A 445 -54.28 13.88 -12.63
CA ASP A 445 -53.49 13.83 -11.39
C ASP A 445 -52.39 14.90 -11.39
N ILE A 446 -51.76 15.15 -12.55
CA ILE A 446 -50.74 16.19 -12.74
C ILE A 446 -51.35 17.58 -12.55
N LEU A 447 -52.58 17.78 -13.03
CA LEU A 447 -53.28 19.05 -13.01
C LEU A 447 -54.06 19.27 -11.70
N GLY A 448 -54.41 18.21 -10.99
CA GLY A 448 -55.16 18.26 -9.73
C GLY A 448 -56.66 18.50 -9.92
N PHE A 449 -57.19 18.31 -11.13
CA PHE A 449 -58.62 18.44 -11.42
C PHE A 449 -59.06 17.42 -12.48
N LYS A 450 -60.34 17.01 -12.41
CA LYS A 450 -60.90 15.95 -13.26
C LYS A 450 -61.81 16.44 -14.39
N ILE A 451 -62.20 17.71 -14.39
CA ILE A 451 -63.13 18.30 -15.36
C ILE A 451 -62.38 19.32 -16.21
N GLY A 452 -62.59 19.32 -17.53
CA GLY A 452 -61.93 20.24 -18.45
C GLY A 452 -60.48 19.87 -18.76
N ILE A 453 -60.15 18.57 -18.69
CA ILE A 453 -58.81 18.07 -19.04
C ILE A 453 -58.66 18.17 -20.56
N PRO A 454 -57.61 18.85 -21.05
CA PRO A 454 -57.37 18.96 -22.48
C PRO A 454 -56.94 17.62 -23.04
N VAL A 455 -57.38 17.34 -24.26
CA VAL A 455 -56.93 16.18 -25.02
C VAL A 455 -55.64 16.56 -25.75
N ILE A 456 -54.56 15.85 -25.46
CA ILE A 456 -53.26 16.05 -26.08
C ILE A 456 -53.13 15.03 -27.21
N HIS A 457 -53.03 15.57 -28.42
CA HIS A 457 -52.60 14.80 -29.57
C HIS A 457 -51.31 15.36 -30.12
N VAL A 458 -50.51 14.48 -30.72
CA VAL A 458 -49.23 14.87 -31.32
C VAL A 458 -49.26 14.53 -32.79
N ARG A 459 -48.81 15.48 -33.60
CA ARG A 459 -48.58 15.30 -35.02
C ARG A 459 -47.09 15.13 -35.23
N MET A 460 -46.73 14.22 -36.13
CA MET A 460 -45.34 13.85 -36.39
C MET A 460 -45.07 13.77 -37.89
N GLY A 461 -43.91 14.29 -38.29
CA GLY A 461 -43.42 14.23 -39.66
C GLY A 461 -42.04 13.60 -39.70
N LEU A 462 -41.90 12.52 -40.47
CA LEU A 462 -40.61 11.84 -40.66
C LEU A 462 -40.18 11.92 -42.12
N THR A 463 -38.91 12.20 -42.35
CA THR A 463 -38.37 12.20 -43.72
C THR A 463 -36.98 11.63 -43.72
N THR A 464 -36.74 10.67 -44.60
CA THR A 464 -35.40 10.18 -44.91
C THR A 464 -34.92 10.82 -46.20
N GLY A 465 -33.67 11.27 -46.22
CA GLY A 465 -33.05 11.85 -47.39
C GLY A 465 -31.67 12.42 -47.08
N ASP A 466 -31.01 12.99 -48.10
CA ASP A 466 -29.74 13.68 -47.90
C ASP A 466 -29.91 14.91 -47.00
N ALA A 467 -29.07 15.01 -45.98
CA ALA A 467 -28.95 16.18 -45.12
C ALA A 467 -27.47 16.47 -44.83
N THR A 468 -27.15 17.71 -44.52
CA THR A 468 -25.83 18.08 -44.01
C THR A 468 -25.86 18.01 -42.49
N VAL A 469 -25.06 17.13 -41.90
CA VAL A 469 -24.95 16.93 -40.45
C VAL A 469 -23.59 17.40 -39.97
N GLY A 470 -23.54 18.13 -38.86
CA GLY A 470 -22.28 18.58 -38.28
C GLY A 470 -22.44 19.69 -37.25
N SER A 471 -21.31 20.24 -36.81
CA SER A 471 -21.28 21.42 -35.94
C SER A 471 -21.54 22.68 -36.79
N ILE A 472 -22.71 23.28 -36.64
CA ILE A 472 -23.19 24.41 -37.44
C ILE A 472 -23.49 25.59 -36.51
N GLY A 473 -23.04 26.78 -36.90
CA GLY A 473 -23.22 28.03 -36.13
C GLY A 473 -21.91 28.82 -36.00
N PRO A 474 -21.96 30.04 -35.41
CA PRO A 474 -20.76 30.81 -35.09
C PRO A 474 -19.97 30.15 -33.96
N ASP A 475 -18.67 30.44 -33.84
CA ASP A 475 -17.74 29.77 -32.91
C ASP A 475 -18.18 29.77 -31.43
N ASP A 476 -18.90 30.80 -31.01
CA ASP A 476 -19.41 30.98 -29.65
C ASP A 476 -20.81 30.36 -29.42
N ALA A 477 -21.50 29.89 -30.46
CA ALA A 477 -22.84 29.30 -30.38
C ALA A 477 -23.08 28.19 -31.41
N ARG A 478 -22.15 27.24 -31.51
CA ARG A 478 -22.30 26.07 -32.40
C ARG A 478 -23.27 25.03 -31.84
N SER A 479 -24.06 24.43 -32.71
CA SER A 479 -24.92 23.28 -32.40
C SER A 479 -24.59 22.13 -33.35
N TYR A 480 -24.54 20.90 -32.82
CA TYR A 480 -24.46 19.73 -33.68
C TYR A 480 -25.87 19.40 -34.17
N THR A 481 -26.16 19.66 -35.45
CA THR A 481 -27.52 19.67 -36.00
C THR A 481 -27.51 19.15 -37.44
N VAL A 482 -28.71 18.92 -37.98
CA VAL A 482 -28.94 18.55 -39.37
C VAL A 482 -29.60 19.71 -40.10
N ILE A 483 -29.14 20.02 -41.32
CA ILE A 483 -29.73 21.04 -42.18
C ILE A 483 -29.93 20.51 -43.61
N GLY A 484 -30.90 21.09 -44.32
CA GLY A 484 -31.15 20.80 -45.72
C GLY A 484 -32.62 20.55 -46.02
N ASP A 485 -32.91 20.22 -47.28
CA ASP A 485 -34.28 20.05 -47.76
C ASP A 485 -35.05 18.95 -47.03
N THR A 486 -34.37 17.88 -46.62
CA THR A 486 -34.94 16.78 -45.82
C THR A 486 -35.52 17.26 -44.50
N VAL A 487 -34.84 18.20 -43.83
CA VAL A 487 -35.29 18.81 -42.57
C VAL A 487 -36.56 19.65 -42.79
N ASN A 488 -36.55 20.47 -43.85
CA ASN A 488 -37.69 21.30 -44.22
C ASN A 488 -38.91 20.45 -44.62
N LEU A 489 -38.69 19.32 -45.29
CA LEU A 489 -39.76 18.39 -45.65
C LEU A 489 -40.36 17.73 -44.41
N ALA A 490 -39.55 17.25 -43.47
CA ALA A 490 -40.04 16.63 -42.24
C ALA A 490 -40.96 17.57 -41.43
N SER A 491 -40.56 18.84 -41.25
CA SER A 491 -41.41 19.85 -40.61
C SER A 491 -42.71 20.12 -41.37
N ARG A 492 -42.69 20.07 -42.71
CA ARG A 492 -43.92 20.21 -43.52
C ARG A 492 -44.83 18.99 -43.41
N LEU A 493 -44.28 17.79 -43.32
CA LEU A 493 -45.06 16.56 -43.14
C LEU A 493 -45.74 16.53 -41.78
N GLU A 494 -45.08 17.03 -40.72
CA GLU A 494 -45.72 17.26 -39.43
C GLU A 494 -46.97 18.14 -39.62
N GLY A 495 -46.81 19.33 -40.21
CA GLY A 495 -47.93 20.25 -40.44
C GLY A 495 -49.03 19.68 -41.35
N ALA A 496 -48.66 18.87 -42.34
CA ALA A 496 -49.60 18.22 -43.26
C ALA A 496 -50.58 17.27 -42.56
N ASN A 497 -50.22 16.72 -41.39
CA ASN A 497 -51.13 15.91 -40.59
C ASN A 497 -52.45 16.65 -40.29
N LYS A 498 -52.41 17.97 -40.15
CA LYS A 498 -53.63 18.78 -39.93
C LYS A 498 -54.61 18.67 -41.10
N VAL A 499 -54.09 18.63 -42.33
CA VAL A 499 -54.91 18.57 -43.54
C VAL A 499 -55.55 17.20 -43.68
N TYR A 500 -54.76 16.14 -43.47
CA TYR A 500 -55.23 14.75 -43.60
C TYR A 500 -55.88 14.20 -42.32
N LYS A 501 -55.88 14.98 -41.23
CA LYS A 501 -56.30 14.59 -39.87
C LYS A 501 -55.64 13.28 -39.39
N THR A 502 -54.37 13.09 -39.76
CA THR A 502 -53.54 11.96 -39.37
C THR A 502 -52.65 12.31 -38.18
N ARG A 503 -51.87 11.34 -37.70
CA ARG A 503 -50.93 11.56 -36.58
C ARG A 503 -49.46 11.47 -37.00
N ILE A 504 -49.12 10.57 -37.91
CA ILE A 504 -47.74 10.39 -38.36
C ILE A 504 -47.72 10.32 -39.89
N ILE A 505 -47.01 11.25 -40.52
CA ILE A 505 -46.76 11.23 -41.97
C ILE A 505 -45.28 11.02 -42.24
N ILE A 506 -44.98 10.13 -43.19
CA ILE A 506 -43.63 9.82 -43.63
C ILE A 506 -43.48 10.00 -45.16
N ASN A 507 -42.27 10.26 -45.65
CA ASN A 507 -42.02 10.26 -47.10
C ASN A 507 -41.78 8.85 -47.65
N ASP A 508 -41.79 8.74 -48.98
CA ASP A 508 -41.48 7.54 -49.75
C ASP A 508 -40.16 6.87 -49.37
N GLN A 509 -39.10 7.65 -49.14
CA GLN A 509 -37.81 7.09 -48.77
C GLN A 509 -37.82 6.49 -47.36
N THR A 510 -38.48 7.13 -46.37
CA THR A 510 -38.67 6.53 -45.04
C THR A 510 -39.48 5.24 -45.14
N GLN A 511 -40.59 5.26 -45.90
CA GLN A 511 -41.42 4.08 -46.12
C GLN A 511 -40.62 2.93 -46.74
N SER A 512 -39.87 3.20 -47.82
CA SER A 512 -39.10 2.17 -48.53
C SER A 512 -38.00 1.56 -47.67
N MET A 513 -37.38 2.34 -46.78
CA MET A 513 -36.31 1.86 -45.91
C MET A 513 -36.84 1.09 -44.68
N ALA A 514 -38.10 1.29 -44.30
CA ALA A 514 -38.70 0.65 -43.13
C ALA A 514 -39.79 -0.39 -43.46
N LYS A 515 -40.17 -0.54 -44.74
CA LYS A 515 -41.33 -1.31 -45.23
C LYS A 515 -41.50 -2.73 -44.67
N ASP A 516 -40.41 -3.38 -44.30
CA ASP A 516 -40.42 -4.77 -43.83
C ASP A 516 -40.83 -4.85 -42.34
N GLU A 517 -40.73 -3.73 -41.60
CA GLU A 517 -40.96 -3.63 -40.15
C GLU A 517 -42.19 -2.78 -39.78
N ILE A 518 -42.76 -2.04 -40.73
CA ILE A 518 -43.90 -1.14 -40.50
C ILE A 518 -45.08 -1.43 -41.43
N GLU A 519 -46.25 -0.97 -41.02
CA GLU A 519 -47.44 -0.89 -41.86
C GLU A 519 -47.77 0.58 -42.16
N THR A 520 -48.07 0.85 -43.43
CA THR A 520 -48.36 2.19 -43.92
C THR A 520 -49.52 2.17 -44.89
N ARG A 521 -50.20 3.30 -45.07
CA ARG A 521 -51.05 3.56 -46.24
C ARG A 521 -50.50 4.71 -47.04
N GLU A 522 -50.57 4.62 -48.37
CA GLU A 522 -50.28 5.80 -49.20
C GLU A 522 -51.38 6.85 -49.04
N LEU A 523 -51.00 8.09 -48.74
CA LEU A 523 -51.96 9.19 -48.56
C LEU A 523 -52.14 10.02 -49.84
N ASP A 524 -51.05 10.58 -50.36
CA ASP A 524 -51.12 11.57 -51.45
C ASP A 524 -49.77 11.86 -52.11
N LEU A 525 -49.79 12.69 -53.14
CA LEU A 525 -48.63 13.35 -53.77
C LEU A 525 -48.64 14.84 -53.40
N LEU A 526 -47.77 15.25 -52.49
CA LEU A 526 -47.62 16.64 -52.07
C LEU A 526 -46.59 17.37 -52.92
N ARG A 527 -47.00 18.48 -53.56
CA ARG A 527 -46.06 19.42 -54.19
C ARG A 527 -45.46 20.33 -53.13
N VAL A 528 -44.14 20.25 -52.96
CA VAL A 528 -43.40 21.14 -52.07
C VAL A 528 -43.25 22.50 -52.76
N MET A 529 -43.79 23.57 -52.17
CA MET A 529 -43.59 24.95 -52.65
C MET A 529 -42.09 25.20 -52.93
N GLY A 530 -41.75 25.50 -54.18
CA GLY A 530 -40.37 25.72 -54.64
C GLY A 530 -39.71 24.53 -55.37
N LYS A 531 -40.34 23.34 -55.43
CA LYS A 531 -39.85 22.18 -56.21
C LYS A 531 -40.87 21.73 -57.25
N GLN A 532 -40.38 21.26 -58.40
CA GLN A 532 -41.26 20.73 -59.46
C GLN A 532 -41.75 19.29 -59.20
N GLN A 533 -41.00 18.51 -58.41
CA GLN A 533 -41.32 17.10 -58.16
C GLN A 533 -42.24 16.96 -56.95
N ALA A 534 -43.37 16.28 -57.13
CA ALA A 534 -44.26 15.91 -56.04
C ALA A 534 -43.64 14.78 -55.22
N VAL A 535 -43.76 14.87 -53.90
CA VAL A 535 -43.29 13.86 -52.95
C VAL A 535 -44.47 12.98 -52.55
N ARG A 536 -44.30 11.67 -52.66
CA ARG A 536 -45.31 10.71 -52.20
C ARG A 536 -45.20 10.58 -50.68
N ILE A 537 -46.35 10.66 -50.03
CA ILE A 537 -46.44 10.61 -48.58
C ILE A 537 -47.31 9.45 -48.14
N TYR A 538 -46.97 8.93 -46.96
CA TYR A 538 -47.60 7.77 -46.36
C TYR A 538 -47.99 8.09 -44.93
N GLU A 539 -49.09 7.53 -44.46
CA GLU A 539 -49.38 7.48 -43.04
C GLU A 539 -48.72 6.24 -42.44
N LEU A 540 -48.05 6.41 -41.30
CA LEU A 540 -47.55 5.31 -40.51
C LEU A 540 -48.66 4.79 -39.58
N LEU A 541 -49.11 3.57 -39.80
CA LEU A 541 -50.26 2.97 -39.13
C LEU A 541 -49.88 2.11 -37.92
N GLY A 542 -48.71 1.47 -37.96
CA GLY A 542 -48.28 0.55 -36.91
C GLY A 542 -47.04 -0.24 -37.29
N ARG A 543 -46.65 -1.19 -36.44
CA ARG A 543 -45.60 -2.15 -36.75
C ARG A 543 -46.16 -3.30 -37.59
N LYS A 544 -45.28 -3.99 -38.30
CA LYS A 544 -45.65 -5.14 -39.13
C LYS A 544 -46.42 -6.18 -38.31
N GLY A 545 -47.60 -6.53 -38.78
CA GLY A 545 -48.45 -7.55 -38.13
C GLY A 545 -49.22 -7.10 -36.88
N GLU A 546 -49.09 -5.84 -36.44
CA GLU A 546 -49.81 -5.32 -35.25
C GLU A 546 -51.13 -4.61 -35.59
N MET A 547 -51.52 -4.51 -36.87
CA MET A 547 -52.75 -3.86 -37.29
C MET A 547 -53.99 -4.73 -37.05
N SER A 548 -55.10 -4.09 -36.66
CA SER A 548 -56.41 -4.75 -36.57
C SER A 548 -56.94 -5.12 -37.96
N GLU A 549 -57.79 -6.16 -38.05
CA GLU A 549 -58.40 -6.57 -39.32
C GLU A 549 -59.18 -5.44 -40.00
N ASN A 550 -59.87 -4.60 -39.22
CA ASN A 550 -60.61 -3.46 -39.75
C ASN A 550 -59.66 -2.43 -40.38
N LEU A 551 -58.52 -2.14 -39.73
CA LEU A 551 -57.55 -1.18 -40.25
C LEU A 551 -56.84 -1.70 -41.51
N VAL A 552 -56.58 -3.01 -41.58
CA VAL A 552 -56.07 -3.67 -42.79
C VAL A 552 -57.06 -3.49 -43.95
N ARG A 553 -58.34 -3.79 -43.74
CA ARG A 553 -59.39 -3.62 -44.75
C ARG A 553 -59.55 -2.15 -45.17
N LEU A 554 -59.49 -1.23 -44.21
CA LEU A 554 -59.58 0.21 -44.46
C LEU A 554 -58.42 0.69 -45.32
N ARG A 555 -57.17 0.31 -44.99
CA ARG A 555 -55.97 0.60 -45.80
C ARG A 555 -56.14 0.10 -47.23
N ASP A 556 -56.46 -1.18 -47.39
CA ASP A 556 -56.53 -1.81 -48.72
C ASP A 556 -57.60 -1.14 -49.59
N GLN A 557 -58.76 -0.85 -49.01
CA GLN A 557 -59.82 -0.13 -49.71
C GLN A 557 -59.40 1.31 -50.05
N PHE A 558 -58.75 2.01 -49.11
CA PHE A 558 -58.30 3.38 -49.32
C PHE A 558 -57.32 3.46 -50.50
N GLU A 559 -56.36 2.54 -50.58
CA GLU A 559 -55.39 2.51 -51.68
C GLU A 559 -56.05 2.22 -53.04
N MET A 560 -57.05 1.33 -53.08
CA MET A 560 -57.86 1.11 -54.27
C MET A 560 -58.62 2.38 -54.68
N ALA A 561 -59.27 3.05 -53.73
CA ALA A 561 -60.01 4.30 -53.95
C ALA A 561 -59.10 5.43 -54.42
N LEU A 562 -57.88 5.54 -53.86
CA LEU A 562 -56.86 6.49 -54.29
C LEU A 562 -56.39 6.24 -55.73
N GLY A 563 -56.25 4.97 -56.13
CA GLY A 563 -55.97 4.59 -57.51
C GLY A 563 -57.06 5.04 -58.48
N LEU A 564 -58.33 4.85 -58.12
CA LEU A 564 -59.49 5.29 -58.90
C LEU A 564 -59.60 6.83 -58.96
N TYR A 565 -59.31 7.51 -57.85
CA TYR A 565 -59.25 8.97 -57.75
C TYR A 565 -58.25 9.55 -58.75
N ARG A 566 -57.05 8.97 -58.85
CA ARG A 566 -56.01 9.42 -59.80
C ARG A 566 -56.37 9.13 -61.27
N GLN A 567 -57.20 8.12 -61.51
CA GLN A 567 -57.78 7.84 -62.83
C GLN A 567 -58.99 8.73 -63.16
N GLN A 568 -59.34 9.68 -62.28
CA GLN A 568 -60.52 10.56 -62.40
C GLN A 568 -61.86 9.80 -62.41
N LYS A 569 -61.91 8.57 -61.86
CA LYS A 569 -63.13 7.77 -61.73
C LYS A 569 -63.88 8.17 -60.46
N TRP A 570 -64.47 9.36 -60.47
CA TRP A 570 -65.00 10.03 -59.28
C TRP A 570 -66.06 9.24 -58.51
N GLU A 571 -67.00 8.59 -59.20
CA GLU A 571 -68.06 7.82 -58.54
C GLU A 571 -67.52 6.57 -57.85
N GLU A 572 -66.64 5.83 -58.53
CA GLU A 572 -66.01 4.62 -57.98
C GLU A 572 -65.08 4.97 -56.81
N ALA A 573 -64.30 6.04 -56.94
CA ALA A 573 -63.42 6.52 -55.87
C ALA A 573 -64.23 7.00 -54.64
N MET A 574 -65.31 7.77 -54.86
CA MET A 574 -66.17 8.26 -53.80
C MET A 574 -66.86 7.11 -53.05
N ALA A 575 -67.34 6.08 -53.77
CA ALA A 575 -67.88 4.88 -53.15
C ALA A 575 -66.81 4.16 -52.30
N GLY A 576 -65.57 4.08 -52.80
CA GLY A 576 -64.46 3.48 -52.07
C GLY A 576 -64.12 4.22 -50.76
N PHE A 577 -64.01 5.55 -50.80
CA PHE A 577 -63.77 6.35 -49.59
C PHE A 577 -64.96 6.33 -48.61
N ASN A 578 -66.20 6.33 -49.10
CA ASN A 578 -67.37 6.18 -48.23
C ASN A 578 -67.39 4.82 -47.53
N TYR A 579 -66.95 3.75 -48.19
CA TYR A 579 -66.79 2.45 -47.53
C TYR A 579 -65.71 2.47 -46.44
N CYS A 580 -64.61 3.20 -46.64
CA CYS A 580 -63.64 3.45 -45.56
C CYS A 580 -64.31 4.17 -44.36
N LEU A 581 -65.20 5.14 -44.62
CA LEU A 581 -65.97 5.85 -43.59
C LEU A 581 -67.05 4.99 -42.91
N GLU A 582 -67.51 3.92 -43.55
CA GLU A 582 -68.37 2.91 -42.90
C GLU A 582 -67.57 2.05 -41.91
N ILE A 583 -66.29 1.78 -42.20
CA ILE A 583 -65.39 1.07 -41.29
C ILE A 583 -64.98 1.95 -40.11
N ASP A 584 -64.58 3.19 -40.41
CA ASP A 584 -64.20 4.20 -39.43
C ASP A 584 -64.70 5.58 -39.87
N ALA A 585 -65.77 6.05 -39.21
CA ALA A 585 -66.41 7.33 -39.53
C ALA A 585 -65.47 8.53 -39.31
N ASP A 586 -64.46 8.37 -38.46
CA ASP A 586 -63.50 9.42 -38.12
C ASP A 586 -62.22 9.34 -38.97
N ASP A 587 -62.17 8.50 -40.01
CA ASP A 587 -61.02 8.37 -40.91
C ASP A 587 -60.76 9.66 -41.71
N GLY A 588 -59.82 10.45 -41.20
CA GLY A 588 -59.42 11.74 -41.72
C GLY A 588 -59.15 11.76 -43.23
N PRO A 589 -58.25 10.90 -43.74
CA PRO A 589 -57.91 10.88 -45.15
C PRO A 589 -59.12 10.61 -46.04
N SER A 590 -59.99 9.66 -45.69
CA SER A 590 -61.19 9.38 -46.49
C SER A 590 -62.13 10.58 -46.58
N GLN A 591 -62.36 11.28 -45.45
CA GLN A 591 -63.16 12.51 -45.43
C GLN A 591 -62.59 13.57 -46.39
N VAL A 592 -61.28 13.78 -46.33
CA VAL A 592 -60.57 14.76 -47.19
C VAL A 592 -60.75 14.44 -48.66
N PHE A 593 -60.62 13.17 -49.06
CA PHE A 593 -60.78 12.80 -50.46
C PHE A 593 -62.24 12.86 -50.93
N VAL A 594 -63.22 12.55 -50.09
CA VAL A 594 -64.64 12.76 -50.40
C VAL A 594 -64.93 14.24 -50.68
N GLU A 595 -64.44 15.14 -49.83
CA GLU A 595 -64.57 16.60 -50.02
C GLU A 595 -63.89 17.07 -51.31
N ARG A 596 -62.68 16.58 -51.60
CA ARG A 596 -61.95 16.91 -52.83
C ARG A 596 -62.67 16.42 -54.08
N ILE A 597 -63.21 15.21 -54.07
CA ILE A 597 -63.98 14.69 -55.21
C ILE A 597 -65.23 15.55 -55.41
N ALA A 598 -65.93 15.93 -54.33
CA ALA A 598 -67.07 16.83 -54.44
C ALA A 598 -66.70 18.16 -55.10
N ASN A 599 -65.53 18.72 -54.78
CA ASN A 599 -65.00 19.92 -55.44
C ASN A 599 -64.66 19.66 -56.92
N PHE A 600 -63.96 18.56 -57.24
CA PHE A 600 -63.59 18.23 -58.62
C PHE A 600 -64.78 17.85 -59.52
N LYS A 601 -65.90 17.37 -58.95
CA LYS A 601 -67.15 17.22 -59.72
C LYS A 601 -67.70 18.57 -60.20
N VAL A 602 -67.46 19.65 -59.45
CA VAL A 602 -67.83 21.02 -59.83
C VAL A 602 -66.75 21.68 -60.70
N ASN A 603 -65.48 21.46 -60.37
CA ASN A 603 -64.30 22.05 -61.02
C ASN A 603 -63.34 20.95 -61.48
N PRO A 604 -63.60 20.26 -62.61
CA PRO A 604 -62.80 19.13 -63.04
C PRO A 604 -61.35 19.55 -63.36
N PRO A 605 -60.35 18.78 -62.91
CA PRO A 605 -58.96 19.07 -63.23
C PRO A 605 -58.71 18.86 -64.73
N GLY A 606 -57.76 19.59 -65.32
CA GLY A 606 -57.41 19.47 -66.73
C GLY A 606 -56.84 18.10 -67.11
N LYS A 607 -56.70 17.82 -68.41
CA LYS A 607 -56.17 16.54 -68.92
C LYS A 607 -54.73 16.24 -68.48
N ASP A 608 -53.95 17.28 -68.17
CA ASP A 608 -52.55 17.19 -67.72
C ASP A 608 -52.41 17.11 -66.19
N TRP A 609 -53.48 16.76 -65.48
CA TRP A 609 -53.45 16.65 -64.02
C TRP A 609 -52.58 15.49 -63.57
N ASP A 610 -51.61 15.80 -62.72
CA ASP A 610 -50.60 14.89 -62.21
C ASP A 610 -51.02 14.17 -60.92
N GLY A 611 -52.30 14.23 -60.57
CA GLY A 611 -52.83 13.63 -59.35
C GLY A 611 -52.55 14.43 -58.07
N THR A 612 -51.99 15.64 -58.17
CA THR A 612 -51.66 16.47 -57.00
C THR A 612 -52.79 17.42 -56.62
N TRP A 613 -53.01 17.60 -55.32
CA TRP A 613 -53.92 18.63 -54.81
C TRP A 613 -53.15 19.93 -54.55
N SER A 614 -53.48 20.99 -55.29
CA SER A 614 -53.03 22.35 -54.98
C SER A 614 -54.20 23.12 -54.38
N SER A 615 -54.06 23.52 -53.12
CA SER A 615 -55.03 24.39 -52.47
C SER A 615 -54.98 25.77 -53.12
N SER A 616 -55.74 26.01 -54.18
CA SER A 616 -56.06 27.37 -54.62
C SER A 616 -57.00 27.99 -53.59
N SER A 617 -56.46 28.91 -52.78
CA SER A 617 -57.09 29.72 -51.71
C SER A 617 -56.92 29.22 -50.25
N LYS A 618 -55.84 29.68 -49.60
CA LYS A 618 -55.90 30.80 -48.64
C LYS A 618 -54.52 31.39 -48.42
#